data_AF-A0A3D3UNI8-F1
#
_entry.id   AF-A0A3D3UNI8-F1
#
_cell.length_a   1.000
_cell.length_b   1.000
_cell.length_c   1.000
_cell.angle_alpha   90.00
_cell.angle_beta   90.00
_cell.angle_gamma   90.00
#
_symmetry.space_group_name_H-M   'P 1'
#
loop_
_entity.id
_entity.type
_entity.pdbx_description
1 polymer ?
#
loop_
_entity_poly.entity_id
_entity_poly.type
_entity_poly.pdbx_seq_one_letter_code
_entity_poly.pdbx_strand_id
1 'polypeptide(L)'
;MARPVPRITLPVTGATPQNIPMGSNVYVGLVVTSHDAALTCQAVFSNVTITGTVGPQWSHQDIGIESNAAEPLYVAVSNSTGASAVVIHDDPAAATIDTWTEWIIPLQAFADQGIILINVDKIAIGLGTKGNITAPGGSGKIYFNDIRLYRPQPEPEPQP
;
A
#
# COMPACT_ATOMS: atom_id res chain seq x y z
N MET A 1 24.19 -34.56 22.38
CA MET A 1 23.31 -34.28 23.54
C MET A 1 23.36 -32.78 23.79
N ALA A 2 22.37 -32.02 23.31
CA ALA A 2 22.37 -30.56 23.40
C ALA A 2 21.89 -30.11 24.79
N ARG A 3 22.69 -29.30 25.48
CA ARG A 3 22.33 -28.78 26.81
C ARG A 3 21.29 -27.66 26.63
N PRO A 4 20.17 -27.66 27.38
CA PRO A 4 19.19 -26.59 27.31
C PRO A 4 19.78 -25.29 27.89
N VAL A 5 19.62 -24.19 27.16
CA VAL A 5 19.99 -22.84 27.61
C VAL A 5 18.90 -22.33 28.56
N PRO A 6 19.21 -21.94 29.80
CA PRO A 6 18.21 -21.44 30.73
C PRO A 6 17.71 -20.05 30.29
N ARG A 7 16.40 -19.92 30.13
CA ARG A 7 15.72 -18.64 29.90
C ARG A 7 15.64 -17.90 31.24
N ILE A 8 16.36 -16.78 31.36
CA ILE A 8 16.25 -15.89 32.53
C ILE A 8 14.96 -15.08 32.38
N THR A 9 13.94 -15.47 33.14
CA THR A 9 12.69 -14.71 33.31
C THR A 9 12.54 -14.32 34.78
N LEU A 10 13.61 -13.78 35.38
CA LEU A 10 13.49 -13.21 36.73
C LEU A 10 12.88 -11.82 36.60
N PRO A 11 11.71 -11.54 37.20
CA PRO A 11 11.20 -10.17 37.28
C PRO A 11 12.24 -9.30 38.00
N VAL A 12 12.42 -8.06 37.54
CA VAL A 12 13.31 -7.11 38.21
C VAL A 12 12.82 -6.93 39.64
N THR A 13 13.65 -7.35 40.61
CA THR A 13 13.29 -7.27 42.03
C THR A 13 13.13 -5.81 42.43
N GLY A 14 11.95 -5.44 42.92
CA GLY A 14 11.63 -4.08 43.37
C GLY A 14 10.91 -3.19 42.35
N ALA A 15 10.55 -3.69 41.16
CA ALA A 15 9.71 -2.93 40.23
C ALA A 15 8.27 -2.83 40.76
N THR A 16 7.83 -1.61 41.09
CA THR A 16 6.43 -1.31 41.45
C THR A 16 5.70 -0.75 40.24
N PRO A 17 4.49 -1.21 39.90
CA PRO A 17 3.69 -0.63 38.82
C PRO A 17 3.46 0.87 39.05
N GLN A 18 3.68 1.68 38.02
CA GLN A 18 3.41 3.11 38.06
C GLN A 18 2.20 3.42 37.18
N ASN A 19 1.16 3.99 37.77
CA ASN A 19 -0.01 4.44 37.02
C ASN A 19 0.29 5.78 36.35
N ILE A 20 0.35 5.79 35.02
CA ILE A 20 0.43 7.00 34.21
C ILE A 20 -0.98 7.31 33.71
N PRO A 21 -1.63 8.40 34.14
CA PRO A 21 -2.91 8.81 33.55
C PRO A 21 -2.69 9.22 32.09
N MET A 22 -3.47 8.64 31.17
CA MET A 22 -3.38 8.93 29.74
C MET A 22 -4.68 9.57 29.24
N GLY A 23 -4.59 10.30 28.12
CA GLY A 23 -5.77 10.79 27.41
C GLY A 23 -6.56 9.66 26.74
N SER A 24 -7.67 10.01 26.08
CA SER A 24 -8.56 9.03 25.43
C SER A 24 -7.90 8.23 24.31
N ASN A 25 -6.89 8.79 23.64
CA ASN A 25 -6.12 8.12 22.59
C ASN A 25 -4.73 7.79 23.10
N VAL A 26 -4.34 6.52 23.01
CA VAL A 26 -3.04 5.99 23.44
C VAL A 26 -2.38 5.29 22.27
N TYR A 27 -1.15 5.69 21.94
CA TYR A 27 -0.32 5.04 20.93
C TYR A 27 0.84 4.32 21.61
N VAL A 28 1.03 3.05 21.27
CA VAL A 28 2.16 2.23 21.72
C VAL A 28 2.90 1.75 20.48
N GLY A 29 4.21 1.93 20.43
CA GLY A 29 5.04 1.57 19.28
C GLY A 29 6.45 1.20 19.69
N LEU A 30 7.18 0.59 18.75
CA LEU A 30 8.61 0.32 18.89
C LEU A 30 9.36 1.28 17.97
N VAL A 31 10.46 1.85 18.47
CA VAL A 31 11.44 2.52 17.62
C VAL A 31 12.55 1.52 17.35
N VAL A 32 12.78 1.23 16.08
CA VAL A 32 13.81 0.31 15.64
C VAL A 32 14.85 1.10 14.87
N THR A 33 16.12 0.96 15.24
CA THR A 33 17.24 1.53 14.49
C THR A 33 18.07 0.39 13.92
N SER A 34 18.38 0.49 12.63
CA SER A 34 19.37 -0.36 11.98
C SER A 34 20.61 0.48 11.67
N HIS A 35 21.77 -0.17 11.64
CA HIS A 35 23.01 0.45 11.15
C HIS A 35 23.21 0.24 9.64
N ASP A 36 22.36 -0.58 9.02
CA ASP A 36 22.43 -0.94 7.59
C ASP A 36 21.01 -0.99 7.01
N ALA A 37 20.80 -0.25 5.91
CA ALA A 37 19.51 -0.17 5.23
C ALA A 37 19.21 -1.42 4.36
N ALA A 38 20.23 -2.19 3.98
CA ALA A 38 20.07 -3.38 3.16
C ALA A 38 19.71 -4.63 3.99
N LEU A 39 19.83 -4.57 5.32
CA LEU A 39 19.56 -5.69 6.21
C LEU A 39 18.23 -5.49 6.95
N THR A 40 17.38 -6.52 6.93
CA THR A 40 16.13 -6.52 7.67
C THR A 40 16.42 -6.47 9.18
N CYS A 41 15.93 -5.43 9.85
CA CYS A 41 15.89 -5.35 11.31
C CYS A 41 14.47 -5.67 11.79
N GLN A 42 14.34 -6.64 12.69
CA GLN A 42 13.03 -7.08 13.20
C GLN A 42 12.90 -6.76 14.69
N ALA A 43 11.77 -6.15 15.06
CA ALA A 43 11.33 -6.05 16.45
C ALA A 43 9.91 -6.60 16.57
N VAL A 44 9.62 -7.29 17.68
CA VAL A 44 8.36 -8.00 17.88
C VAL A 44 7.80 -7.67 19.25
N PHE A 45 6.55 -7.19 19.29
CA PHE A 45 5.77 -7.22 20.52
C PHE A 45 5.41 -8.66 20.88
N SER A 46 5.69 -9.06 22.12
CA SER A 46 5.31 -10.38 22.62
C SER A 46 4.65 -10.25 23.98
N ASN A 47 3.61 -11.07 24.23
CA ASN A 47 2.90 -11.11 25.51
C ASN A 47 2.34 -9.75 25.98
N VAL A 48 1.81 -8.94 25.04
CA VAL A 48 1.15 -7.65 25.34
C VAL A 48 -0.31 -7.91 25.73
N THR A 49 -0.74 -7.38 26.88
CA THR A 49 -2.14 -7.41 27.32
C THR A 49 -2.62 -5.98 27.54
N ILE A 50 -3.76 -5.64 26.93
CA ILE A 50 -4.42 -4.35 27.08
C ILE A 50 -5.77 -4.62 27.75
N THR A 51 -6.09 -3.87 28.80
CA THR A 51 -7.34 -3.99 29.56
C THR A 51 -8.11 -2.68 29.55
N GLY A 52 -9.45 -2.71 29.55
CA GLY A 52 -10.30 -1.51 29.56
C GLY A 52 -11.14 -1.39 28.29
N THR A 53 -11.48 -0.15 27.90
CA THR A 53 -12.39 0.16 26.78
C THR A 53 -11.73 0.22 25.41
N VAL A 54 -10.45 -0.16 25.29
CA VAL A 54 -9.73 -0.18 24.02
C VAL A 54 -10.32 -1.31 23.16
N GLY A 55 -10.89 -0.96 22.01
CA GLY A 55 -11.61 -1.91 21.16
C GLY A 55 -10.71 -3.02 20.59
N PRO A 56 -11.29 -4.12 20.08
CA PRO A 56 -10.56 -5.28 19.55
C PRO A 56 -9.74 -5.02 18.28
N GLN A 57 -9.76 -3.80 17.74
CA GLN A 57 -9.16 -3.47 16.45
C GLN A 57 -7.74 -2.95 16.64
N TRP A 58 -6.78 -3.83 16.46
CA TRP A 58 -5.37 -3.47 16.30
C TRP A 58 -5.18 -2.79 14.95
N SER A 59 -4.71 -1.54 14.95
CA SER A 59 -4.10 -0.93 13.77
C SER A 59 -2.62 -0.72 14.04
N HIS A 60 -1.79 -1.02 13.04
CA HIS A 60 -0.38 -0.66 13.04
C HIS A 60 -0.12 0.24 11.84
N GLN A 61 0.81 1.16 12.00
CA GLN A 61 1.26 2.05 10.94
C GLN A 61 2.75 2.22 11.17
N ASP A 62 3.54 1.86 10.17
CA ASP A 62 4.95 2.18 10.21
C ASP A 62 5.13 3.68 9.99
N ILE A 63 6.03 4.28 10.78
CA ILE A 63 6.32 5.71 10.73
C ILE A 63 7.78 5.86 10.30
N GLY A 64 8.00 6.48 9.14
CA GLY A 64 9.35 6.77 8.63
C GLY A 64 9.98 5.67 7.77
N ILE A 65 9.32 4.53 7.55
CA ILE A 65 9.65 3.61 6.46
C ILE A 65 8.75 3.95 5.27
N GLU A 66 9.34 4.40 4.17
CA GLU A 66 8.60 4.62 2.93
C GLU A 66 8.50 3.29 2.18
N SER A 67 7.52 2.47 2.54
CA SER A 67 7.19 1.25 1.82
C SER A 67 5.73 1.26 1.40
N ASN A 68 5.47 0.96 0.13
CA ASN A 68 4.11 0.76 -0.36
C ASN A 68 3.70 -0.70 -0.16
N ALA A 69 2.50 -0.92 0.36
CA ALA A 69 1.86 -2.22 0.23
C ALA A 69 1.62 -2.53 -1.26
N ALA A 70 1.80 -3.79 -1.66
CA ALA A 70 1.47 -4.23 -3.01
C ALA A 70 -0.04 -4.16 -3.24
N GLU A 71 -0.45 -3.39 -4.23
CA GLU A 71 -1.85 -3.20 -4.63
C GLU A 71 -1.94 -3.11 -6.16
N PRO A 72 -2.96 -3.72 -6.80
CA PRO A 72 -3.20 -3.56 -8.23
C PRO A 72 -3.45 -2.09 -8.59
N LEU A 73 -2.69 -1.56 -9.54
CA LEU A 73 -2.91 -0.22 -10.09
C LEU A 73 -3.90 -0.30 -11.26
N TYR A 74 -4.85 0.64 -11.34
CA TYR A 74 -5.79 0.72 -12.46
C TYR A 74 -6.03 2.15 -12.93
N VAL A 75 -6.40 2.28 -14.20
CA VAL A 75 -7.00 3.49 -14.79
C VAL A 75 -8.42 3.17 -15.21
N ALA A 76 -9.35 4.07 -14.89
CA ALA A 76 -10.73 3.97 -15.33
C ALA A 76 -11.17 5.22 -16.07
N VAL A 77 -11.92 5.04 -17.14
CA VAL A 77 -12.47 6.11 -17.98
C VAL A 77 -13.99 5.98 -18.01
N SER A 78 -14.72 7.07 -17.74
CA SER A 78 -16.18 7.12 -17.85
C SER A 78 -16.67 8.28 -18.71
N ASN A 79 -17.78 8.05 -19.39
CA ASN A 79 -18.66 9.08 -19.90
C ASN A 79 -19.58 9.59 -18.78
N SER A 80 -20.45 10.54 -19.07
CA SER A 80 -21.39 11.17 -18.11
C SER A 80 -22.37 10.19 -17.47
N THR A 81 -22.63 9.07 -18.15
CA THR A 81 -23.50 7.98 -17.70
C THR A 81 -22.89 6.63 -18.07
N GLY A 82 -23.35 5.56 -17.42
CA GLY A 82 -22.90 4.19 -17.70
C GLY A 82 -21.73 3.70 -16.86
N ALA A 83 -21.32 2.46 -17.12
CA ALA A 83 -20.16 1.86 -16.46
C ALA A 83 -18.87 2.44 -17.01
N SER A 84 -17.88 2.68 -16.14
CA SER A 84 -16.55 3.09 -16.62
C SER A 84 -15.77 1.87 -17.11
N ALA A 85 -15.09 2.02 -18.24
CA ALA A 85 -14.07 1.07 -18.69
C ALA A 85 -12.86 1.12 -17.75
N VAL A 86 -12.28 -0.03 -17.42
CA VAL A 86 -11.17 -0.16 -16.47
C VAL A 86 -10.06 -0.96 -17.10
N VAL A 87 -8.84 -0.43 -17.05
CA VAL A 87 -7.63 -1.16 -17.41
C VAL A 87 -6.78 -1.29 -16.15
N ILE A 88 -6.42 -2.52 -15.82
CA ILE A 88 -5.55 -2.86 -14.69
C ILE A 88 -4.14 -2.98 -15.24
N HIS A 89 -3.15 -2.53 -14.49
CA HIS A 89 -1.75 -2.70 -14.84
C HIS A 89 -1.38 -4.20 -14.81
N ASP A 90 -0.59 -4.67 -15.77
CA ASP A 90 -0.26 -6.09 -15.92
C ASP A 90 0.56 -6.62 -14.74
N ASP A 91 1.44 -5.78 -14.17
CA ASP A 91 2.13 -6.06 -12.92
C ASP A 91 1.19 -5.85 -11.71
N PRO A 92 0.83 -6.91 -10.97
CA PRO A 92 -0.01 -6.81 -9.77
C PRO A 92 0.68 -6.09 -8.60
N ALA A 93 2.00 -5.91 -8.64
CA ALA A 93 2.80 -5.21 -7.64
C ALA A 93 3.24 -3.81 -8.11
N ALA A 94 2.59 -3.24 -9.14
CA ALA A 94 2.92 -1.92 -9.69
C ALA A 94 3.01 -0.79 -8.64
N ALA A 95 2.27 -0.91 -7.54
CA ALA A 95 2.34 0.05 -6.43
C ALA A 95 3.70 0.12 -5.73
N THR A 96 4.55 -0.90 -5.91
CA THR A 96 5.86 -1.05 -5.26
C THR A 96 7.03 -0.66 -6.14
N ILE A 97 6.77 -0.27 -7.40
CA ILE A 97 7.80 0.18 -8.33
C ILE A 97 8.41 1.48 -7.79
N ASP A 98 9.72 1.47 -7.55
CA ASP A 98 10.48 2.55 -6.91
C ASP A 98 11.18 3.48 -7.92
N THR A 99 11.07 3.18 -9.21
CA THR A 99 11.58 4.00 -10.31
C THR A 99 10.47 4.55 -11.19
N TRP A 100 10.62 5.77 -11.69
CA TRP A 100 9.68 6.36 -12.67
C TRP A 100 9.51 5.43 -13.87
N THR A 101 8.31 4.89 -14.00
CA THR A 101 7.97 3.93 -15.04
C THR A 101 6.80 4.49 -15.85
N GLU A 102 7.00 4.63 -17.16
CA GLU A 102 5.93 5.05 -18.05
C GLU A 102 4.94 3.89 -18.24
N TRP A 103 3.65 4.18 -18.10
CA TRP A 103 2.59 3.23 -18.39
C TRP A 103 1.77 3.71 -19.59
N ILE A 104 1.96 3.06 -20.73
CA ILE A 104 1.23 3.33 -21.97
C ILE A 104 0.00 2.42 -22.01
N ILE A 105 -1.19 3.01 -22.03
CA ILE A 105 -2.44 2.28 -22.17
C ILE A 105 -3.01 2.55 -23.57
N PRO A 106 -3.13 1.53 -24.44
CA PRO A 106 -3.81 1.68 -25.72
C PRO A 106 -5.25 2.12 -25.50
N LEU A 107 -5.68 3.21 -26.14
CA LEU A 107 -7.06 3.68 -26.04
C LEU A 107 -8.09 2.63 -26.47
N GLN A 108 -7.68 1.72 -27.36
CA GLN A 108 -8.50 0.61 -27.82
C GLN A 108 -8.93 -0.30 -26.66
N ALA A 109 -8.09 -0.49 -25.62
CA ALA A 109 -8.43 -1.30 -24.45
C ALA A 109 -9.62 -0.76 -23.66
N PHE A 110 -9.88 0.55 -23.73
CA PHE A 110 -11.09 1.15 -23.18
C PHE A 110 -12.26 1.10 -24.16
N ALA A 111 -12.01 1.33 -25.45
CA ALA A 111 -13.04 1.28 -26.49
C ALA A 111 -13.67 -0.11 -26.63
N ASP A 112 -12.88 -1.17 -26.47
CA ASP A 112 -13.35 -2.56 -26.48
C ASP A 112 -14.31 -2.87 -25.32
N GLN A 113 -14.29 -2.05 -24.26
CA GLN A 113 -15.25 -2.11 -23.14
C GLN A 113 -16.48 -1.23 -23.37
N GLY A 114 -16.61 -0.61 -24.56
CA GLY A 114 -17.77 0.19 -24.96
C GLY A 114 -17.71 1.66 -24.57
N ILE A 115 -16.56 2.19 -24.14
CA ILE A 115 -16.44 3.62 -23.82
C ILE A 115 -16.45 4.49 -25.08
N ILE A 116 -17.14 5.63 -25.02
CA ILE A 116 -17.13 6.62 -26.11
C ILE A 116 -15.96 7.57 -25.89
N LEU A 117 -14.84 7.34 -26.58
CA LEU A 117 -13.60 8.11 -26.42
C LEU A 117 -13.70 9.57 -26.86
N ILE A 118 -14.70 9.93 -27.67
CA ILE A 118 -14.97 11.33 -28.07
C ILE A 118 -15.75 12.13 -27.01
N ASN A 119 -16.16 11.51 -25.90
CA ASN A 119 -16.99 12.14 -24.88
C ASN A 119 -16.58 11.73 -23.45
N VAL A 120 -15.29 11.80 -23.15
CA VAL A 120 -14.78 11.41 -21.81
C VAL A 120 -15.09 12.50 -20.78
N ASP A 121 -15.77 12.13 -19.70
CA ASP A 121 -16.14 13.03 -18.61
C ASP A 121 -15.21 12.90 -17.39
N LYS A 122 -14.70 11.69 -17.13
CA LYS A 122 -13.82 11.43 -15.98
C LYS A 122 -12.77 10.38 -16.29
N ILE A 123 -11.56 10.67 -15.81
CA ILE A 123 -10.43 9.75 -15.71
C ILE A 123 -10.15 9.54 -14.23
N ALA A 124 -10.03 8.29 -13.80
CA ALA A 124 -9.66 7.93 -12.45
C ALA A 124 -8.41 7.04 -12.50
N ILE A 125 -7.45 7.33 -11.62
CA ILE A 125 -6.31 6.47 -11.35
C ILE A 125 -6.50 5.98 -9.92
N GLY A 126 -6.43 4.67 -9.69
CA GLY A 126 -6.71 4.08 -8.39
C GLY A 126 -5.89 2.84 -8.10
N LEU A 127 -5.84 2.49 -6.82
CA LEU A 127 -5.19 1.30 -6.30
C LEU A 127 -6.26 0.35 -5.74
N GLY A 128 -6.03 -0.95 -5.86
CA GLY A 128 -6.92 -2.00 -5.37
C GLY A 128 -8.09 -2.30 -6.32
N THR A 129 -9.15 -2.87 -5.77
CA THR A 129 -10.35 -3.23 -6.55
C THR A 129 -11.30 -2.05 -6.65
N LYS A 130 -11.52 -1.53 -7.87
CA LYS A 130 -12.44 -0.41 -8.11
C LYS A 130 -13.83 -0.67 -7.53
N GLY A 131 -14.33 0.25 -6.72
CA GLY A 131 -15.66 0.20 -6.12
C GLY A 131 -15.79 -0.69 -4.89
N ASN A 132 -14.75 -1.46 -4.54
CA ASN A 132 -14.71 -2.19 -3.28
C ASN A 132 -14.29 -1.24 -2.15
N ILE A 133 -15.25 -0.90 -1.29
CA ILE A 133 -15.02 -0.07 -0.09
C ILE A 133 -15.10 -0.88 1.21
N THR A 134 -15.37 -2.18 1.12
CA THR A 134 -15.63 -3.04 2.30
C THR A 134 -14.40 -3.80 2.75
N ALA A 135 -13.46 -4.09 1.84
CA ALA A 135 -12.15 -4.62 2.20
C ALA A 135 -11.16 -3.45 2.36
N PRO A 136 -10.54 -3.25 3.55
CA PRO A 136 -9.45 -2.31 3.68
C PRO A 136 -8.28 -2.76 2.80
N GLY A 137 -7.79 -1.87 1.94
CA GLY A 137 -6.57 -2.07 1.16
C GLY A 137 -5.31 -1.75 1.95
N GLY A 138 -4.16 -1.90 1.30
CA GLY A 138 -2.86 -1.48 1.80
C GLY A 138 -2.70 0.05 1.92
N SER A 139 -1.62 0.47 2.57
CA SER A 139 -1.23 1.88 2.70
C SER A 139 0.09 2.15 1.97
N GLY A 140 0.29 3.41 1.58
CA GLY A 140 1.48 3.83 0.84
C GLY A 140 1.36 5.24 0.29
N LYS A 141 2.37 5.65 -0.47
CA LYS A 141 2.45 6.91 -1.19
C LYS A 141 2.89 6.65 -2.63
N ILE A 142 2.11 7.13 -3.59
CA ILE A 142 2.45 7.07 -5.01
C ILE A 142 2.43 8.48 -5.61
N TYR A 143 3.37 8.71 -6.52
CA TYR A 143 3.45 9.92 -7.31
C TYR A 143 3.07 9.61 -8.76
N PHE A 144 2.22 10.45 -9.33
CA PHE A 144 1.87 10.41 -10.75
C PHE A 144 2.31 11.72 -11.39
N ASN A 145 2.88 11.64 -12.59
CA ASN A 145 3.26 12.81 -13.37
C ASN A 145 2.99 12.56 -14.87
N ASP A 146 3.05 13.64 -15.67
CA ASP A 146 3.00 13.59 -17.14
C ASP A 146 1.83 12.79 -17.73
N ILE A 147 0.64 12.93 -17.13
CA ILE A 147 -0.59 12.34 -17.65
C ILE A 147 -0.93 13.05 -18.98
N ARG A 148 -0.74 12.32 -20.08
CA ARG A 148 -0.85 12.86 -21.44
C ARG A 148 -1.48 11.88 -22.40
N LEU A 149 -2.15 12.43 -23.41
CA LEU A 149 -2.64 11.67 -24.55
C LEU A 149 -1.63 11.77 -25.69
N TYR A 150 -1.21 10.62 -26.19
CA TYR A 150 -0.38 10.52 -27.39
C TYR A 150 -1.20 10.20 -28.63
N ARG A 151 -0.77 10.73 -29.77
CA ARG A 151 -1.22 10.21 -31.06
C ARG A 151 -0.65 8.79 -31.25
N PRO A 152 -1.35 7.90 -31.97
CA PRO A 152 -0.80 6.61 -32.32
C PRO A 152 0.58 6.79 -32.93
N GLN A 153 1.60 6.16 -32.34
CA GLN A 153 2.93 6.17 -32.92
C GLN A 153 2.87 5.34 -34.20
N PRO A 154 3.44 5.81 -35.33
CA PRO A 154 3.60 4.96 -36.50
C PRO A 154 4.30 3.66 -36.09
N GLU A 155 3.81 2.53 -36.59
CA GLU A 155 4.49 1.25 -36.38
C GLU A 155 5.94 1.39 -36.89
N PRO A 156 6.95 0.91 -36.14
CA PRO A 156 8.34 0.97 -36.60
C PRO A 156 8.43 0.34 -37.99
N GLU A 157 9.01 1.05 -38.96
CA GLU A 157 9.25 0.47 -40.28
C GLU A 157 10.07 -0.82 -40.11
N PRO A 158 9.67 -1.94 -40.77
CA PRO A 158 10.48 -3.15 -40.77
C PRO A 158 11.90 -2.81 -41.23
N GLN A 159 12.91 -3.13 -40.41
CA GLN A 159 14.30 -2.95 -40.82
C GLN A 159 14.57 -3.86 -42.05
N PRO A 160 15.23 -3.34 -43.09
CA PRO A 160 15.53 -4.09 -44.31
C PRO A 160 16.49 -5.26 -44.07
#